data_AF-A0A8X6U019-F1
#
_entry.id   AF-A0A8X6U019-F1
#
_cell.length_a   1.000
_cell.length_b   1.000
_cell.length_c   1.000
_cell.angle_alpha   90.00
_cell.angle_beta   90.00
_cell.angle_gamma   90.00
#
_symmetry.space_group_name_H-M   'P 1'
#
loop_
_entity.id
_entity.type
_entity.pdbx_description
1 polymer ?
#
loop_
_entity_poly.entity_id
_entity_poly.type
_entity_poly.pdbx_seq_one_letter_code
_entity_poly.pdbx_strand_id
1 'polypeptide(L)'
;MFLADTLSRAFPVNETVRDDPEMLNIVHTVSKHLPMIERRLAQFKKETELDPELKIVVKYIKEGWPKSYKSVDNSVKTYYKIKNNLYIQERLLFSNEKLIVPYSLRKYMLKLIHEAHFGIEKCEKRAREIMYWPGMNSDIETVVSECVICEKF
;
A
#
# COMPACT_ATOMS: atom_id res chain seq x y z
N MET A 1 -4.33 34.63 37.71
CA MET A 1 -4.75 33.30 37.24
C MET A 1 -5.78 33.51 36.14
N PHE A 2 -5.32 33.51 34.89
CA PHE A 2 -6.18 33.47 33.70
C PHE A 2 -5.51 32.50 32.74
N LEU A 3 -6.13 31.33 32.62
CA LEU A 3 -5.84 30.33 31.59
C LEU A 3 -6.36 30.90 30.27
N ALA A 4 -5.47 31.15 29.33
CA ALA A 4 -5.82 31.36 27.93
C ALA A 4 -5.11 30.31 27.09
N ASP A 5 -5.92 29.35 26.67
CA ASP A 5 -5.66 28.33 25.67
C ASP A 5 -5.46 29.02 24.31
N THR A 6 -4.36 28.70 23.62
CA THR A 6 -4.12 29.14 22.23
C THR A 6 -3.72 27.94 21.39
N LEU A 7 -4.71 27.10 21.09
CA LEU A 7 -4.69 26.22 19.91
C LEU A 7 -4.56 27.05 18.64
N SER A 8 -3.32 27.36 18.25
CA SER A 8 -3.00 27.92 16.93
C SER A 8 -2.24 26.90 16.12
N ARG A 9 -2.97 26.18 15.27
CA ARG A 9 -2.55 25.60 13.98
C ARG A 9 -3.75 24.90 13.31
N ALA A 10 -4.82 25.66 13.07
CA ALA A 10 -5.83 25.27 12.09
C ALA A 10 -5.37 25.82 10.74
N PHE A 11 -4.68 25.00 9.95
CA PHE A 11 -4.50 25.31 8.52
C PHE A 11 -5.87 25.12 7.83
N PRO A 12 -6.32 26.08 7.01
CA PRO A 12 -7.57 25.93 6.28
C PRO A 12 -7.41 24.79 5.28
N VAL A 13 -8.15 23.71 5.51
CA VAL A 13 -8.34 22.60 4.57
C VAL A 13 -9.17 23.13 3.40
N ASN A 14 -8.53 23.84 2.49
CA ASN A 14 -9.09 24.14 1.18
C ASN A 14 -8.01 24.18 0.10
N GLU A 15 -7.14 23.17 0.11
CA GLU A 15 -6.50 22.76 -1.13
C GLU A 15 -7.40 21.69 -1.74
N THR A 16 -7.98 22.04 -2.89
CA THR A 16 -8.56 21.09 -3.83
C THR A 16 -7.42 20.19 -4.31
N VAL A 17 -7.09 19.20 -3.49
CA VAL A 17 -6.12 18.18 -3.81
C VAL A 17 -6.68 17.45 -5.02
N ARG A 18 -6.01 17.59 -6.17
CA ARG A 18 -6.31 16.78 -7.34
C ARG A 18 -6.11 15.32 -6.92
N ASP A 19 -7.22 14.65 -6.71
CA ASP A 19 -7.27 13.21 -6.53
C ASP A 19 -6.70 12.59 -7.80
N ASP A 20 -5.45 12.15 -7.74
CA ASP A 20 -4.83 11.48 -8.87
C ASP A 20 -5.62 10.19 -9.13
N PRO A 21 -6.29 10.08 -10.29
CA PRO A 21 -7.17 8.95 -10.56
C PRO A 21 -6.38 7.63 -10.57
N GLU A 22 -5.06 7.63 -10.79
CA GLU A 22 -4.28 6.40 -10.85
C GLU A 22 -4.13 5.72 -9.48
N MET A 23 -4.10 6.50 -8.40
CA MET A 23 -4.05 5.99 -7.02
C MET A 23 -5.41 5.51 -6.51
N LEU A 24 -6.50 6.21 -6.82
CA LEU A 24 -7.85 5.84 -6.36
C LEU A 24 -8.47 4.67 -7.14
N ASN A 25 -7.98 4.38 -8.34
CA ASN A 25 -8.54 3.37 -9.24
C ASN A 25 -8.08 1.92 -8.99
N ILE A 26 -7.36 1.62 -7.90
CA ILE A 26 -6.94 0.24 -7.64
C ILE A 26 -8.13 -0.65 -7.25
N VAL A 27 -9.18 -0.09 -6.63
CA VAL A 27 -10.34 -0.87 -6.15
C VAL A 27 -11.71 -0.20 -6.42
N HIS A 28 -11.79 1.10 -6.74
CA HIS A 28 -13.10 1.77 -6.89
C HIS A 28 -13.15 2.73 -8.09
N THR A 29 -14.17 2.59 -8.94
CA THR A 29 -14.60 3.48 -10.05
C THR A 29 -14.28 3.01 -11.48
N VAL A 30 -14.96 1.92 -11.84
CA VAL A 30 -15.08 1.36 -13.19
C VAL A 30 -15.81 2.34 -14.12
N SER A 31 -15.13 3.03 -15.05
CA SER A 31 -15.72 3.37 -16.38
C SER A 31 -14.86 4.17 -17.36
N LYS A 32 -13.81 4.91 -16.95
CA LYS A 32 -13.06 5.77 -17.91
C LYS A 32 -11.63 5.34 -18.26
N HIS A 33 -11.00 4.45 -17.48
CA HIS A 33 -9.60 4.05 -17.65
C HIS A 33 -9.36 2.52 -17.75
N LEU A 34 -10.39 1.74 -18.11
CA LEU A 34 -10.36 0.26 -18.13
C LEU A 34 -9.09 -0.37 -18.72
N PRO A 35 -8.57 0.06 -19.89
CA PRO A 35 -7.43 -0.64 -20.52
C PRO A 35 -6.13 -0.52 -19.72
N MET A 36 -5.92 0.60 -19.02
CA MET A 36 -4.74 0.80 -18.18
C MET A 36 -4.87 0.00 -16.87
N ILE A 37 -6.08 -0.05 -16.31
CA ILE A 37 -6.39 -0.82 -15.11
C ILE A 37 -6.22 -2.32 -15.36
N GLU A 38 -6.76 -2.86 -16.46
CA GLU A 38 -6.60 -4.28 -16.80
C GLU A 38 -5.13 -4.68 -16.99
N ARG A 39 -4.35 -3.84 -17.68
CA ARG A 39 -2.89 -4.07 -17.83
C ARG A 39 -2.19 -4.09 -16.48
N ARG A 40 -2.56 -3.17 -15.57
CA ARG A 40 -1.98 -3.11 -14.23
C ARG A 40 -2.37 -4.33 -13.41
N LEU A 41 -3.64 -4.72 -13.40
CA LEU A 41 -4.12 -5.93 -12.72
C LEU A 41 -3.44 -7.19 -13.28
N ALA A 42 -3.28 -7.29 -14.61
CA ALA A 42 -2.54 -8.39 -15.24
C ALA A 42 -1.08 -8.43 -14.77
N GLN A 43 -0.45 -7.26 -14.65
CA GLN A 43 0.90 -7.15 -14.10
C GLN A 43 0.95 -7.60 -12.63
N PHE A 44 0.02 -7.15 -11.78
CA PHE A 44 -0.07 -7.62 -10.39
C PHE A 44 -0.23 -9.13 -10.28
N LYS A 45 -1.11 -9.73 -11.09
CA LYS A 45 -1.29 -11.19 -11.15
C LYS A 45 0.02 -11.89 -11.50
N LYS A 46 0.69 -11.43 -12.56
CA LYS A 46 1.97 -11.98 -13.01
C LYS A 46 3.07 -11.81 -11.96
N GLU A 47 3.25 -10.62 -11.41
CA GLU A 47 4.33 -10.32 -10.48
C GLU A 47 4.10 -11.02 -9.13
N THR A 48 2.85 -11.17 -8.67
CA THR A 48 2.52 -11.99 -7.48
C THR A 48 2.94 -13.46 -7.69
N GLU A 49 2.78 -13.97 -8.91
CA GLU A 49 3.20 -15.32 -9.29
C GLU A 49 4.69 -15.47 -9.53
N LEU A 50 5.46 -14.37 -9.59
CA LEU A 50 6.91 -14.41 -9.70
C LEU A 50 7.58 -14.20 -8.35
N ASP A 51 6.95 -13.43 -7.47
CA ASP A 51 7.44 -13.09 -6.13
C ASP A 51 7.62 -14.33 -5.23
N PRO A 52 8.86 -14.65 -4.81
CA PRO A 52 9.15 -15.82 -3.97
C PRO A 52 8.40 -15.83 -2.64
N GLU A 53 8.24 -14.68 -1.99
CA GLU A 53 7.55 -14.57 -0.70
C GLU A 53 6.06 -14.79 -0.89
N LEU A 54 5.46 -14.09 -1.87
CA LEU A 54 4.02 -14.18 -2.11
C LEU A 54 3.60 -15.55 -2.63
N LYS A 55 4.45 -16.27 -3.36
CA LYS A 55 4.23 -17.69 -3.71
C LYS A 55 4.01 -18.55 -2.48
N ILE A 56 4.85 -18.38 -1.46
CA ILE A 56 4.76 -19.15 -0.21
C ILE A 56 3.47 -18.74 0.53
N VAL A 57 3.15 -17.45 0.59
CA VAL A 57 1.89 -16.96 1.19
C VAL A 57 0.68 -17.57 0.49
N VAL A 58 0.64 -17.53 -0.84
CA VAL A 58 -0.44 -18.10 -1.65
C VAL A 58 -0.57 -19.60 -1.39
N LYS A 59 0.55 -20.33 -1.30
CA LYS A 59 0.55 -21.75 -0.95
C LYS A 59 -0.07 -21.98 0.43
N TYR A 60 0.33 -21.24 1.45
CA TYR A 60 -0.21 -21.37 2.80
C TYR A 60 -1.68 -20.97 2.92
N ILE A 61 -2.16 -20.02 2.13
CA ILE A 61 -3.60 -19.70 2.09
C ILE A 61 -4.39 -20.87 1.52
N LYS A 62 -3.88 -21.55 0.49
CA LYS A 62 -4.56 -22.67 -0.18
C LYS A 62 -4.48 -23.99 0.58
N GLU A 63 -3.31 -24.32 1.11
CA GLU A 63 -3.02 -25.60 1.77
C GLU A 63 -3.17 -25.55 3.29
N GLY A 64 -3.26 -24.34 3.85
CA GLY A 64 -3.25 -24.09 5.28
C GLY A 64 -1.90 -23.61 5.80
N TRP A 65 -1.95 -22.72 6.78
CA TRP A 65 -0.76 -22.20 7.45
C TRP A 65 -0.21 -23.22 8.46
N PRO A 66 1.13 -23.27 8.65
CA PRO A 66 1.73 -24.07 9.72
C PRO A 66 1.12 -23.72 11.09
N LYS A 67 0.86 -24.72 11.93
CA LYS A 67 0.26 -24.49 13.27
C LYS A 67 1.16 -23.71 14.22
N SER A 68 2.48 -23.86 14.05
CA SER A 68 3.49 -23.21 14.90
C SER A 68 4.20 -22.12 14.13
N TYR A 69 4.30 -20.92 14.73
CA TYR A 69 5.03 -19.79 14.18
C TYR A 69 6.51 -20.11 13.89
N LYS A 70 7.11 -21.02 14.67
CA LYS A 70 8.50 -21.44 14.49
C LYS A 70 8.70 -22.25 13.20
N SER A 71 7.66 -22.90 12.71
CA SER A 71 7.67 -23.72 11.50
C SER A 71 7.32 -22.93 10.23
N VAL A 72 7.02 -21.64 10.37
CA VAL A 72 6.74 -20.75 9.24
C VAL A 72 8.05 -20.27 8.64
N ASP A 73 8.14 -20.28 7.32
CA ASP A 73 9.29 -19.73 6.59
C ASP A 73 9.55 -18.28 7.03
N ASN A 74 10.83 -17.96 7.26
CA ASN A 74 11.22 -16.67 7.82
C ASN A 74 10.81 -15.49 6.93
N SER A 75 10.81 -15.70 5.61
CA SER A 75 10.42 -14.68 4.62
C SER A 75 8.96 -14.24 4.76
N VAL A 76 8.06 -15.13 5.23
CA VAL A 76 6.61 -14.84 5.30
C VAL A 76 6.06 -14.75 6.71
N LYS A 77 6.93 -14.71 7.74
CA LYS A 77 6.50 -14.56 9.14
C LYS A 77 5.66 -13.31 9.39
N THR A 78 5.94 -12.23 8.68
CA THR A 78 5.14 -11.00 8.80
C THR A 78 3.72 -11.21 8.30
N TYR A 79 3.54 -11.95 7.20
CA TYR A 79 2.23 -12.34 6.69
C TYR A 79 1.51 -13.33 7.62
N TYR A 80 2.22 -14.22 8.31
CA TYR A 80 1.61 -15.13 9.29
C TYR A 80 0.85 -14.40 10.41
N LYS A 81 1.35 -13.23 10.84
CA LYS A 81 0.71 -12.42 11.89
C LYS A 81 -0.66 -11.90 11.45
N ILE A 82 -0.84 -11.66 10.16
CA ILE A 82 -2.08 -11.16 9.56
C ILE A 82 -2.85 -12.23 8.79
N LYS A 83 -2.46 -13.51 8.89
CA LYS A 83 -2.97 -14.60 8.03
C LYS A 83 -4.50 -14.73 7.97
N ASN A 84 -5.20 -14.40 9.06
CA ASN A 84 -6.65 -14.49 9.13
C ASN A 84 -7.35 -13.45 8.25
N ASN A 85 -6.63 -12.38 7.88
CA ASN A 85 -7.11 -11.30 7.03
C ASN A 85 -6.72 -11.53 5.57
N LEU A 86 -5.92 -12.56 5.28
CA LEU A 86 -5.37 -12.81 3.96
C LEU A 86 -6.32 -13.69 3.15
N TYR A 87 -6.60 -13.28 1.92
CA TYR A 87 -7.36 -14.09 0.97
C TYR A 87 -6.92 -13.81 -0.47
N ILE A 88 -7.32 -14.70 -1.36
CA ILE A 88 -7.02 -14.61 -2.79
C ILE A 88 -8.34 -14.40 -3.53
N GLN A 89 -8.38 -13.40 -4.39
CA GLN A 89 -9.51 -13.14 -5.29
C GLN A 89 -8.96 -12.85 -6.68
N GLU A 90 -9.46 -13.56 -7.69
CA GLU A 90 -9.05 -13.40 -9.10
C GLU A 90 -7.52 -13.45 -9.35
N ARG A 91 -6.79 -14.31 -8.63
CA ARG A 91 -5.31 -14.43 -8.64
C ARG A 91 -4.56 -13.23 -8.05
N LEU A 92 -5.27 -12.32 -7.39
CA LEU A 92 -4.69 -11.23 -6.61
C LEU A 92 -4.74 -11.59 -5.13
N LEU A 93 -3.74 -11.14 -4.40
CA LEU A 93 -3.59 -11.40 -2.97
C LEU A 93 -4.01 -10.14 -2.19
N PHE A 94 -4.87 -10.31 -1.20
CA PHE A 94 -5.42 -9.22 -0.41
C PHE A 94 -5.18 -9.44 1.09
N SER A 95 -5.16 -8.33 1.84
CA SER A 95 -5.22 -8.29 3.29
C SER A 95 -6.35 -7.35 3.71
N ASN A 96 -7.46 -7.89 4.24
CA ASN A 96 -8.72 -7.17 4.32
C ASN A 96 -9.07 -6.58 2.93
N GLU A 97 -9.41 -5.30 2.83
CA GLU A 97 -9.76 -4.65 1.56
C GLU A 97 -8.54 -4.11 0.78
N LYS A 98 -7.32 -4.46 1.21
CA LYS A 98 -6.07 -3.88 0.66
C LYS A 98 -5.36 -4.85 -0.25
N LEU A 99 -4.95 -4.38 -1.42
CA LEU A 99 -4.18 -5.17 -2.37
C LEU A 99 -2.72 -5.36 -1.87
N ILE A 100 -2.26 -6.60 -1.83
CA ILE A 100 -0.86 -6.90 -1.50
C ILE A 100 0.01 -6.62 -2.73
N VAL A 101 1.03 -5.78 -2.55
CA VAL A 101 1.91 -5.35 -3.63
C VAL A 101 3.16 -6.26 -3.71
N PRO A 102 3.38 -6.95 -4.84
CA PRO A 102 4.61 -7.71 -5.10
C PRO A 102 5.85 -6.82 -5.03
N TYR A 103 6.98 -7.39 -4.60
CA TYR A 103 8.22 -6.64 -4.40
C TYR A 103 8.63 -5.80 -5.62
N SER A 104 8.55 -6.38 -6.83
CA SER A 104 8.90 -5.72 -8.09
C SER A 104 8.04 -4.48 -8.39
N LEU A 105 6.82 -4.40 -7.86
CA LEU A 105 5.90 -3.29 -8.08
C LEU A 105 5.97 -2.21 -7.00
N ARG A 106 6.57 -2.49 -5.83
CA ARG A 106 6.63 -1.53 -4.72
C ARG A 106 7.25 -0.20 -5.13
N LYS A 107 8.36 -0.21 -5.87
CA LYS A 107 9.02 1.02 -6.36
C LYS A 107 8.12 1.86 -7.26
N TYR A 108 7.35 1.21 -8.14
CA TYR A 108 6.40 1.90 -9.00
C TYR A 108 5.27 2.54 -8.18
N MET A 109 4.69 1.78 -7.24
CA MET A 109 3.62 2.26 -6.38
C MET A 109 4.07 3.42 -5.50
N LEU A 110 5.28 3.35 -4.91
CA LEU A 110 5.86 4.44 -4.13
C LEU A 110 5.99 5.73 -4.94
N LYS A 111 6.39 5.63 -6.21
CA LYS A 111 6.46 6.79 -7.10
C LYS A 111 5.09 7.43 -7.31
N LEU A 112 4.04 6.64 -7.55
CA LEU A 112 2.67 7.14 -7.71
C LEU A 112 2.15 7.84 -6.45
N ILE A 113 2.44 7.28 -5.27
CA ILE A 113 2.02 7.87 -3.98
C ILE A 113 2.68 9.22 -3.74
N HIS A 114 3.91 9.34 -4.18
CA HIS A 114 4.74 10.52 -3.99
C HIS A 114 4.57 11.58 -5.09
N GLU A 115 3.92 11.27 -6.21
CA GLU A 115 3.91 12.11 -7.43
C GLU A 115 3.44 13.55 -7.20
N ALA A 116 2.50 13.76 -6.28
CA ALA A 116 1.98 15.08 -5.95
C ALA A 116 2.68 15.73 -4.73
N HIS A 117 3.85 15.22 -4.33
CA HIS A 117 4.72 15.76 -3.29
C HIS A 117 4.02 16.07 -1.97
N PHE A 118 3.02 15.26 -1.61
CA PHE A 118 2.35 15.40 -0.33
C PHE A 118 3.30 15.04 0.82
N GLY A 119 3.12 15.70 1.97
CA GLY A 119 3.82 15.33 3.19
C GLY A 119 3.56 13.87 3.59
N ILE A 120 4.48 13.31 4.37
CA ILE A 120 4.53 11.89 4.74
C ILE A 120 3.19 11.33 5.22
N GLU A 121 2.49 12.04 6.12
CA GLU A 121 1.22 11.57 6.70
C GLU A 121 0.13 11.36 5.65
N LYS A 122 0.05 12.25 4.64
CA LYS A 122 -0.93 12.15 3.55
C LYS A 122 -0.61 10.98 2.63
N CYS A 123 0.67 10.80 2.26
CA CYS A 123 1.14 9.67 1.46
C CYS A 123 0.85 8.34 2.15
N GLU A 124 1.21 8.22 3.42
CA GLU A 124 0.94 7.02 4.21
C GLU A 124 -0.56 6.72 4.35
N LYS A 125 -1.38 7.74 4.65
CA LYS A 125 -2.83 7.54 4.84
C LYS A 125 -3.46 6.95 3.58
N ARG A 126 -3.19 7.55 2.41
CA ARG A 126 -3.72 7.07 1.13
C ARG A 126 -3.23 5.67 0.77
N ALA A 127 -1.93 5.42 0.93
CA ALA A 127 -1.35 4.10 0.72
C ALA A 127 -2.06 3.03 1.57
N ARG A 128 -2.27 3.32 2.86
CA ARG A 128 -2.92 2.40 3.80
C ARG A 128 -4.39 2.13 3.50
N GLU A 129 -5.07 2.96 2.70
CA GLU A 129 -6.47 2.73 2.35
C GLU A 129 -6.61 1.63 1.29
N ILE A 130 -5.68 1.55 0.33
CA ILE A 130 -5.85 0.72 -0.88
C ILE A 130 -4.86 -0.45 -0.99
N MET A 131 -3.71 -0.38 -0.32
CA MET A 131 -2.63 -1.33 -0.54
C MET A 131 -1.84 -1.66 0.74
N TYR A 132 -1.04 -2.73 0.65
CA TYR A 132 -0.25 -3.22 1.76
C TYR A 132 1.00 -3.99 1.32
N TRP A 133 2.10 -3.79 2.03
CA TRP A 133 3.20 -4.76 2.14
C TRP A 133 3.95 -4.55 3.47
N PRO A 134 4.70 -5.56 3.95
CA PRO A 134 5.60 -5.40 5.10
C PRO A 134 6.62 -4.28 4.89
N GLY A 135 6.64 -3.28 5.77
CA GLY A 135 7.58 -2.15 5.69
C GLY A 135 7.09 -0.96 4.86
N MET A 136 5.87 -0.99 4.33
CA MET A 136 5.31 0.07 3.46
C MET A 136 5.45 1.50 4.00
N ASN A 137 5.17 1.72 5.28
CA ASN A 137 5.31 3.05 5.89
C ASN A 137 6.77 3.54 5.84
N SER A 138 7.73 2.67 6.21
CA SER A 138 9.16 2.99 6.19
C SER A 138 9.66 3.25 4.77
N ASP A 139 9.16 2.50 3.78
CA ASP A 139 9.49 2.75 2.38
C ASP A 139 8.94 4.11 1.91
N ILE A 140 7.74 4.49 2.33
CA ILE A 140 7.14 5.81 2.02
C ILE A 140 7.94 6.93 2.67
N GLU A 141 8.30 6.78 3.95
CA GLU A 141 9.13 7.73 4.70
C GLU A 141 10.47 7.98 3.99
N THR A 142 11.12 6.91 3.54
CA THR A 142 12.38 6.98 2.79
C THR A 142 12.20 7.79 1.51
N VAL A 143 11.18 7.48 0.70
CA VAL A 143 10.94 8.20 -0.57
C VAL A 143 10.59 9.68 -0.36
N VAL A 144 9.82 10.02 0.68
CA VAL A 144 9.45 11.41 0.98
C VAL A 144 10.65 12.20 1.50
N SER A 145 11.46 11.60 2.39
CA SER A 145 12.65 12.24 2.97
C SER A 145 13.79 12.47 1.96
N GLU A 146 13.93 11.59 0.96
CA GLU A 146 14.91 11.76 -0.12
C GLU A 146 14.45 12.77 -1.20
N CYS A 147 13.23 13.31 -1.10
CA CYS A 147 12.70 14.22 -2.10
C CYS A 147 13.09 15.67 -1.85
N VAL A 148 13.94 16.19 -2.74
CA VAL A 148 14.39 17.60 -2.76
C VAL A 148 13.24 18.61 -2.87
N ILE A 149 12.10 18.22 -3.45
CA ILE A 149 10.93 19.10 -3.54
C ILE A 149 10.22 19.12 -2.19
N CYS A 150 10.00 17.96 -1.56
CA CYS A 150 9.36 17.88 -0.25
C CYS A 150 10.22 18.48 0.87
N GLU A 151 11.55 18.48 0.75
CA GLU A 151 12.46 19.13 1.70
C GLU A 151 12.28 20.66 1.74
N LYS A 152 11.79 21.26 0.66
CA LYS A 152 11.64 22.73 0.53
C LYS A 152 10.35 23.27 1.14
N PHE A 153 9.42 22.40 1.55
CA PHE A 153 8.11 22.75 2.11
C PHE A 153 7.97 22.24 3.54
#